data_AF-A0A3A9K038-F1
#
_entry.id   AF-A0A3A9K038-F1
#
_cell.length_a   1.000
_cell.length_b   1.000
_cell.length_c   1.000
_cell.angle_alpha   90.00
_cell.angle_beta   90.00
_cell.angle_gamma   90.00
#
_symmetry.space_group_name_H-M   'P 1'
#
loop_
_entity.id
_entity.type
_entity.pdbx_description
1 polymer ?
#
loop_
_entity_poly.entity_id
_entity_poly.type
_entity_poly.pdbx_seq_one_letter_code
_entity_poly.pdbx_strand_id
1 'polypeptide(L)'
;MKKNGFEIIDLQKESYYILSIDDKPYKAAVKADMIVKKGNKTYVAEVKSGESSPSPRFIATRRQLLEYYLVYRPSGLLLVDMEREKIRKVEYSILNSRYRSLVDYLGWPAVIFFAGFIIGFLTRGD
;
A
#
# COMPACT_ATOMS: atom_id res chain seq x y z
N MET A 1 -18.34 -2.60 -4.56
CA MET A 1 -17.02 -3.05 -5.08
C MET A 1 -17.03 -3.40 -6.57
N LYS A 2 -17.73 -4.46 -7.01
CA LYS A 2 -17.71 -4.91 -8.44
C LYS A 2 -18.05 -3.82 -9.46
N LYS A 3 -19.12 -3.04 -9.23
CA LYS A 3 -19.50 -1.88 -10.07
C LYS A 3 -18.37 -0.84 -10.26
N ASN A 4 -17.42 -0.77 -9.33
CA ASN A 4 -16.28 0.15 -9.36
C ASN A 4 -15.00 -0.50 -9.95
N GLY A 5 -15.12 -1.69 -10.54
CA GLY A 5 -14.01 -2.45 -11.14
C GLY A 5 -13.10 -3.15 -10.14
N PHE A 6 -13.59 -3.40 -8.91
CA PHE A 6 -12.86 -4.17 -7.91
C PHE A 6 -13.38 -5.61 -7.82
N GLU A 7 -12.46 -6.56 -7.89
CA GLU A 7 -12.67 -7.97 -7.57
C GLU A 7 -12.44 -8.18 -6.07
N ILE A 8 -13.28 -8.97 -5.41
CA ILE A 8 -13.11 -9.32 -4.00
C ILE A 8 -12.28 -10.60 -3.95
N ILE A 9 -11.12 -10.54 -3.30
CA ILE A 9 -10.17 -11.66 -3.19
C ILE A 9 -10.37 -12.42 -1.89
N ASP A 10 -10.57 -11.68 -0.79
CA ASP A 10 -10.76 -12.26 0.54
C ASP A 10 -11.68 -11.35 1.35
N LEU A 11 -12.44 -11.94 2.27
CA LEU A 11 -13.31 -11.24 3.21
C LEU A 11 -12.81 -11.55 4.62
N GLN A 12 -12.78 -10.54 5.48
CA GLN A 12 -12.48 -10.72 6.89
C GLN A 12 -11.10 -11.39 7.10
N LYS A 13 -10.14 -11.07 6.22
CA LYS A 13 -8.79 -11.64 6.21
C LYS A 13 -8.12 -11.34 7.55
N GLU A 14 -7.61 -12.39 8.20
CA GLU A 14 -6.77 -12.25 9.39
C GLU A 14 -5.29 -12.40 9.02
N SER A 15 -4.46 -11.61 9.68
CA SER A 15 -3.00 -11.66 9.62
C SER A 15 -2.44 -11.30 10.99
N TYR A 16 -1.13 -11.46 11.17
CA TYR A 16 -0.49 -11.24 12.46
C TYR A 16 0.87 -10.56 12.32
N TYR A 17 1.26 -9.85 13.37
CA TYR A 17 2.62 -9.38 13.57
C TYR A 17 3.05 -9.61 15.02
N ILE A 18 4.35 -9.56 15.28
CA ILE A 18 4.92 -9.73 16.62
C ILE A 18 5.29 -8.36 17.17
N LEU A 19 4.76 -8.03 18.34
CA LEU A 19 5.20 -6.94 19.19
C LEU A 19 6.22 -7.48 20.19
N SER A 20 7.41 -6.90 20.25
CA SER A 20 8.36 -7.20 21.32
C SER A 20 8.27 -6.12 22.40
N ILE A 21 7.90 -6.51 23.62
CA ILE A 21 7.83 -5.61 24.78
C ILE A 21 8.78 -6.19 25.83
N ASP A 22 9.82 -5.44 26.17
CA ASP A 22 10.87 -5.89 27.10
C ASP A 22 11.39 -7.30 26.75
N ASP A 23 11.80 -7.46 25.49
CA ASP A 23 12.28 -8.71 24.86
C ASP A 23 11.29 -9.89 24.83
N LYS A 24 10.03 -9.68 25.24
CA LYS A 24 8.99 -10.70 25.16
C LYS A 24 8.15 -10.53 23.90
N PRO A 25 8.00 -11.58 23.06
CA PRO A 25 7.18 -11.53 21.87
C PRO A 25 5.69 -11.71 22.18
N TYR A 26 4.85 -10.84 21.63
CA TYR A 26 3.40 -10.86 21.70
C TYR A 26 2.82 -10.89 20.30
N LYS A 27 2.03 -11.92 19.98
CA LYS A 27 1.36 -12.03 18.69
C LYS A 27 0.12 -11.13 18.68
N ALA A 28 0.13 -10.11 17.83
CA ALA A 28 -1.00 -9.22 17.59
C ALA A 28 -1.73 -9.65 16.32
N ALA A 29 -3.05 -9.82 16.42
CA ALA A 29 -3.91 -10.14 15.29
C ALA A 29 -4.44 -8.86 14.65
N VAL A 30 -4.51 -8.87 13.32
CA VAL A 30 -5.07 -7.78 12.53
C VAL A 30 -6.03 -8.38 11.54
N LYS A 31 -7.26 -7.87 11.53
CA LYS A 31 -8.31 -8.38 10.66
C LYS A 31 -8.82 -7.27 9.76
N ALA A 32 -8.69 -7.44 8.44
CA ALA A 32 -9.19 -6.51 7.44
C ALA A 32 -10.57 -6.96 6.95
N ASP A 33 -11.48 -6.02 6.71
CA ASP A 33 -12.83 -6.38 6.25
C ASP A 33 -12.81 -7.03 4.87
N MET A 34 -12.01 -6.50 3.95
CA MET A 34 -11.92 -7.05 2.60
C MET A 34 -10.53 -6.83 1.99
N ILE A 35 -10.05 -7.83 1.27
CA ILE A 35 -8.94 -7.70 0.32
C ILE A 35 -9.54 -7.67 -1.08
N VAL A 36 -9.21 -6.64 -1.84
CA VAL A 36 -9.75 -6.44 -3.19
C VAL A 36 -8.66 -6.17 -4.20
N LYS A 37 -8.93 -6.48 -5.46
CA LYS A 37 -8.00 -6.32 -6.58
C LYS A 37 -8.62 -5.45 -7.66
N LYS A 38 -7.80 -4.60 -8.30
CA LYS A 38 -8.17 -3.85 -9.51
C LYS A 38 -6.97 -3.80 -10.43
N GLY A 39 -7.07 -4.52 -11.56
CA GLY A 39 -5.91 -4.84 -12.39
C GLY A 39 -4.87 -5.64 -11.61
N ASN A 40 -3.60 -5.26 -11.67
CA ASN A 40 -2.52 -5.93 -10.94
C ASN A 40 -2.28 -5.38 -9.52
N LYS A 41 -3.15 -4.50 -9.03
CA LYS A 41 -3.01 -3.84 -7.73
C LYS A 41 -3.96 -4.45 -6.71
N THR A 42 -3.43 -4.79 -5.54
CA THR A 42 -4.20 -5.29 -4.39
C THR A 42 -4.40 -4.17 -3.39
N TYR A 43 -5.59 -4.10 -2.81
CA TYR A 43 -6.00 -3.08 -1.85
C TYR A 43 -6.61 -3.75 -0.62
N VAL A 44 -6.43 -3.11 0.54
CA VAL A 44 -7.22 -3.43 1.73
C VAL A 44 -8.37 -2.43 1.80
N ALA A 45 -9.59 -2.92 1.98
CA ALA A 45 -10.78 -2.09 2.13
C ALA A 45 -11.39 -2.28 3.52
N GLU A 46 -11.66 -1.17 4.19
CA GLU A 46 -12.39 -1.07 5.45
C GLU A 46 -13.83 -0.61 5.14
N VAL A 47 -14.81 -1.35 5.64
CA VAL A 47 -16.23 -1.09 5.39
C VAL A 47 -16.81 -0.33 6.57
N LYS A 48 -17.45 0.81 6.32
CA LYS A 48 -18.17 1.56 7.35
C LYS A 48 -19.66 1.57 7.04
N SER A 49 -20.46 1.19 8.02
CA SER A 49 -21.93 1.28 8.06
C SER A 49 -22.38 2.21 9.18
N GLY A 50 -23.50 2.94 9.00
CA GLY A 50 -24.07 3.87 9.97
C GLY A 50 -23.79 5.34 9.65
N GLU A 51 -24.72 6.21 10.05
CA GLU A 51 -24.62 7.68 9.91
C GLU A 51 -23.35 8.27 10.57
N SER A 52 -22.83 7.58 11.58
CA SER A 52 -21.57 7.89 12.27
C SER A 52 -20.37 7.14 11.69
N SER A 53 -20.38 6.91 10.38
CA SER A 53 -19.28 6.27 9.64
C SER A 53 -17.95 6.94 10.00
N PRO A 54 -16.99 6.21 10.62
CA PRO A 54 -15.76 6.81 11.06
C PRO A 54 -14.98 7.41 9.88
N SER A 55 -15.03 8.74 9.79
CA SER A 55 -14.25 9.52 8.84
C SER A 55 -12.77 9.12 8.95
N PRO A 56 -12.00 9.08 7.85
CA PRO A 56 -10.55 8.90 7.92
C PRO A 56 -9.86 9.97 8.79
N ARG A 57 -10.56 11.06 9.14
CA ARG A 57 -10.07 12.08 10.07
C ARG A 57 -10.02 11.61 11.51
N PHE A 58 -10.81 10.61 11.90
CA PHE A 58 -10.81 10.09 13.27
C PHE A 58 -9.53 9.30 13.56
N ILE A 59 -9.04 9.49 14.78
CA ILE A 59 -7.72 8.99 15.21
C ILE A 59 -7.64 7.47 15.15
N ALA A 60 -8.70 6.78 15.60
CA ALA A 60 -8.74 5.32 15.59
C ALA A 60 -8.67 4.77 14.16
N THR A 61 -9.50 5.29 13.25
CA THR A 61 -9.56 4.83 11.85
C THR A 61 -8.25 5.07 11.12
N ARG A 62 -7.61 6.23 11.28
CA ARG A 62 -6.30 6.48 10.65
C ARG A 62 -5.17 5.63 11.22
N ARG A 63 -5.26 5.19 12.48
CA ARG A 63 -4.27 4.25 13.08
C ARG A 63 -4.50 2.83 12.58
N GLN A 64 -5.74 2.36 12.58
CA GLN A 64 -6.15 1.05 12.06
C GLN A 64 -5.76 0.89 10.58
N LEU A 65 -6.06 1.88 9.74
CA LEU A 65 -5.68 1.87 8.33
C LEU A 65 -4.16 1.84 8.12
N LEU A 66 -3.40 2.54 8.97
CA LEU A 66 -1.94 2.50 8.92
C LEU A 66 -1.40 1.11 9.29
N GLU A 67 -1.97 0.48 10.33
CA GLU A 67 -1.65 -0.90 10.71
C GLU A 67 -1.95 -1.88 9.55
N TYR A 68 -3.09 -1.74 8.88
CA TYR A 68 -3.40 -2.54 7.69
C TYR A 68 -2.36 -2.38 6.60
N TYR A 69 -1.91 -1.14 6.34
CA TYR A 69 -0.87 -0.92 5.33
C TYR A 69 0.43 -1.64 5.69
N LEU A 70 0.85 -1.56 6.94
CA LEU A 70 2.10 -2.15 7.40
C LEU A 70 2.06 -3.69 7.37
N VAL A 71 0.93 -4.29 7.74
CA VAL A 71 0.75 -5.74 7.84
C VAL A 71 0.49 -6.37 6.46
N TYR A 72 -0.45 -5.84 5.69
CA TYR A 72 -0.86 -6.43 4.41
C TYR A 72 -0.05 -5.95 3.21
N ARG A 73 0.71 -4.85 3.36
CA ARG A 73 1.52 -4.22 2.30
C ARG A 73 0.77 -4.05 0.96
N PRO A 74 -0.45 -3.50 0.96
CA PRO A 74 -1.23 -3.33 -0.26
C PRO A 74 -0.68 -2.21 -1.15
N SER A 75 -1.14 -2.15 -2.39
CA SER A 75 -0.93 -1.01 -3.29
C SER A 75 -1.70 0.25 -2.89
N GLY A 76 -2.63 0.14 -1.93
CA GLY A 76 -3.39 1.25 -1.36
C GLY A 76 -4.48 0.79 -0.41
N LEU A 77 -5.09 1.76 0.27
CA LEU A 77 -6.18 1.54 1.22
C LEU A 77 -7.47 2.16 0.70
N LEU A 78 -8.60 1.51 1.00
CA LEU A 78 -9.92 1.98 0.62
C LEU A 78 -10.81 2.09 1.86
N LEU A 79 -11.57 3.17 1.94
CA LEU A 79 -12.73 3.29 2.81
C LEU A 79 -13.99 3.13 1.97
N VAL A 80 -14.82 2.17 2.34
CA VAL A 80 -16.07 1.85 1.65
C VAL A 80 -17.23 2.30 2.53
N ASP A 81 -17.94 3.33 2.07
CA ASP A 81 -19.18 3.81 2.66
C ASP A 81 -20.34 3.10 1.96
N MET A 82 -20.97 2.16 2.65
CA MET A 82 -22.04 1.33 2.08
C MET A 82 -23.36 2.09 1.95
N GLU A 83 -23.62 3.10 2.78
CA GLU A 83 -24.86 3.87 2.75
C GLU A 83 -24.85 4.87 1.60
N ARG A 84 -23.71 5.53 1.37
CA ARG A 84 -23.55 6.53 0.30
C ARG A 84 -22.97 5.94 -0.98
N GLU A 85 -22.83 4.62 -1.05
CA GLU A 85 -22.20 3.85 -2.13
C GLU A 85 -20.85 4.43 -2.59
N LYS A 86 -20.06 4.98 -1.67
CA LYS A 86 -18.83 5.73 -2.00
C LYS A 86 -17.59 4.97 -1.58
N ILE A 87 -16.64 4.87 -2.50
CA ILE A 87 -15.29 4.35 -2.23
C ILE A 87 -14.31 5.51 -2.21
N ARG A 88 -13.55 5.65 -1.14
CA ARG A 88 -12.50 6.66 -0.99
C ARG A 88 -11.15 5.99 -0.86
N LYS A 89 -10.18 6.43 -1.64
CA LYS A 89 -8.79 6.01 -1.48
C LYS A 89 -8.15 6.78 -0.33
N VAL A 90 -7.38 6.09 0.51
CA VAL A 90 -6.59 6.69 1.58
C VAL A 90 -5.11 6.48 1.26
N GLU A 91 -4.35 7.56 1.34
CA GLU A 91 -2.91 7.57 1.09
C GLU A 91 -2.20 8.30 2.24
N TYR A 92 -1.02 7.79 2.59
CA TYR A 92 -0.16 8.39 3.61
C TYR A 92 1.07 8.95 2.91
N SER A 93 1.27 10.27 2.96
CA SER A 93 2.43 10.92 2.36
C SER A 93 3.75 10.34 2.87
N ILE A 94 3.81 9.99 4.16
CA ILE A 94 4.97 9.34 4.80
C ILE A 94 5.34 7.99 4.19
N LEU A 95 4.42 7.31 3.49
CA LEU A 95 4.67 6.02 2.84
C LEU A 95 5.08 6.19 1.37
N ASN A 96 4.76 7.33 0.75
CA ASN A 96 5.04 7.58 -0.67
C ASN A 96 6.55 7.79 -0.95
N SER A 97 7.32 8.31 0.01
CA SER A 97 8.77 8.50 -0.17
C SER A 97 9.58 7.20 -0.26
N ARG A 98 9.02 6.07 0.19
CA ARG A 98 9.74 4.78 0.26
C ARG A 98 9.93 4.12 -1.11
N TYR A 99 9.17 4.52 -2.14
CA TYR A 99 9.18 3.86 -3.45
C TYR A 99 10.11 4.54 -4.49
N ARG A 100 10.63 5.75 -4.21
CA ARG A 100 11.54 6.45 -5.14
C ARG A 100 12.99 5.93 -5.08
N SER A 101 13.46 5.45 -3.92
CA SER A 101 14.91 5.24 -3.77
C SER A 101 15.49 4.13 -4.65
N LEU A 102 14.78 3.01 -4.87
CA LEU A 102 15.34 1.87 -5.62
C LEU A 102 15.52 2.14 -7.11
N VAL A 103 14.60 2.90 -7.72
CA VAL A 103 14.70 3.33 -9.13
C VAL A 103 15.78 4.41 -9.27
N ASP A 104 15.90 5.31 -8.30
CA ASP A 104 16.96 6.33 -8.28
C ASP A 104 18.35 5.70 -8.12
N TYR A 105 18.48 4.67 -7.27
CA TYR A 105 19.76 3.98 -7.00
C TYR A 105 20.28 3.16 -8.18
N LEU A 106 19.40 2.60 -9.03
CA LEU A 106 19.81 1.76 -10.17
C LEU A 106 19.72 2.49 -11.51
N GLY A 107 18.80 3.45 -11.66
CA GLY A 107 18.61 4.18 -12.91
C GLY A 107 19.79 5.06 -13.28
N TRP A 108 20.31 5.84 -12.32
CA TRP A 108 21.41 6.77 -12.60
C TRP A 108 22.74 6.08 -12.95
N PRO A 109 23.16 5.01 -12.23
CA PRO A 109 24.38 4.28 -12.60
C PRO A 109 24.25 3.58 -13.96
N ALA A 110 23.08 3.04 -14.30
CA ALA A 110 22.85 2.40 -15.61
C ALA A 110 22.97 3.43 -16.75
N VAL A 111 22.39 4.62 -16.59
CA VAL A 111 22.51 5.71 -17.57
C VAL A 111 23.97 6.13 -17.76
N ILE A 112 24.74 6.29 -16.67
CA ILE A 112 26.17 6.60 -16.74
C ILE A 112 26.95 5.49 -17.45
N PHE A 113 26.67 4.22 -17.12
CA PHE A 113 27.33 3.07 -17.75
C PHE A 113 27.09 3.04 -19.27
N PHE A 114 25.84 3.22 -19.70
CA PHE A 114 25.51 3.22 -21.14
C PHE A 114 26.06 4.46 -21.86
N ALA A 115 26.05 5.64 -21.24
CA ALA A 115 26.67 6.84 -21.82
C ALA A 115 28.18 6.65 -22.00
N GLY A 116 28.87 6.12 -20.98
CA GLY A 116 30.30 5.81 -21.06
C GLY A 116 30.61 4.74 -22.11
N PHE A 117 29.77 3.71 -22.22
CA PHE A 117 29.90 2.67 -23.24
C PHE A 117 29.77 3.24 -24.65
N ILE A 118 28.78 4.09 -24.90
CA ILE A 118 28.57 4.74 -26.22
C ILE A 118 29.76 5.65 -26.57
N ILE A 119 30.22 6.49 -25.63
CA ILE A 119 31.39 7.37 -25.85
C ILE A 119 32.64 6.53 -26.14
N GLY A 120 32.91 5.49 -25.34
CA GLY A 120 34.06 4.61 -25.53
C GLY A 120 33.99 3.78 -26.81
N PHE A 121 32.79 3.48 -27.32
CA PHE A 121 32.62 2.83 -28.61
C PHE A 121 32.88 3.81 -29.77
N LEU A 122 32.40 5.04 -29.66
CA LEU A 122 32.59 6.10 -30.67
C LEU A 122 34.05 6.57 -30.79
N THR A 123 34.81 6.59 -29.69
CA THR A 123 36.23 7.04 -29.71
C THR A 123 37.22 5.96 -30.12
N ARG A 124 36.77 4.71 -30.28
CA ARG A 124 37.62 3.55 -30.59
C ARG A 124 37.48 3.09 -32.05
N GLY A 125 36.60 3.74 -32.81
CA GLY A 125 36.46 3.56 -34.25
C GLY A 125 37.18 4.66 -35.01
N ASP A 126 38.51 4.63 -35.00
CA ASP A 126 39.44 5.22 -35.97
C ASP A 126 40.79 4.47 -35.88
#